data_AF-A0A0F9CAI6-F1
#
_entry.id   AF-A0A0F9CAI6-F1
#
_cell.length_a   1.000
_cell.length_b   1.000
_cell.length_c   1.000
_cell.angle_alpha   90.00
_cell.angle_beta   90.00
_cell.angle_gamma   90.00
#
_symmetry.space_group_name_H-M   'P 1'
#
loop_
_entity.id
_entity.type
_entity.pdbx_description
1 polymer ?
#
loop_
_entity_poly.entity_id
_entity_poly.type
_entity_poly.pdbx_seq_one_letter_code
_entity_poly.pdbx_strand_id
1 'polypeptide(L)'
;MKMYKNIGFLKNTMMKDKKGIVDIIFFIVFMASLAIFILTLKLIVGEVTTAFLNNPVINSSELAVGALTYGSNLVDQFDYIWLVIFIGFILGTLISSVFIDVHPVFVPIWIILFMISIVLGVIMNNVYADFANASSMLQYSSGQTFANAIIENYVLVIIGVAALSMILMFGKIKFAGSRRL
;
A
#
# COMPACT_ATOMS: atom_id res chain seq x y z
N MET A 1 -10.91 12.16 -52.84
CA MET A 1 -11.51 12.55 -51.54
C MET A 1 -12.11 11.33 -50.83
N LYS A 2 -11.29 10.53 -50.14
CA LYS A 2 -11.72 9.43 -49.23
C LYS A 2 -10.61 9.22 -48.20
N MET A 3 -10.69 9.86 -47.04
CA MET A 3 -9.67 9.75 -45.99
C MET A 3 -10.28 9.90 -44.58
N TYR A 4 -11.27 9.06 -44.22
CA TYR A 4 -11.93 9.10 -42.90
C TYR A 4 -12.29 7.70 -42.33
N LYS A 5 -11.50 6.65 -42.59
CA LYS A 5 -11.85 5.28 -42.14
C LYS A 5 -10.91 4.61 -41.14
N ASN A 6 -9.90 5.28 -40.60
CA ASN A 6 -8.85 4.60 -39.81
C ASN A 6 -8.71 4.98 -38.32
N ILE A 7 -9.59 5.82 -37.77
CA ILE A 7 -9.50 6.24 -36.36
C ILE A 7 -10.13 5.19 -35.41
N GLY A 8 -10.99 4.30 -35.92
CA GLY A 8 -11.66 3.28 -35.11
C GLY A 8 -10.75 2.13 -34.64
N PHE A 9 -9.64 1.86 -35.31
CA PHE A 9 -8.77 0.72 -34.99
C PHE A 9 -7.84 0.98 -33.79
N LEU A 10 -7.42 2.23 -33.59
CA LEU A 10 -6.48 2.59 -32.52
C LEU A 10 -7.13 2.67 -31.12
N LYS A 11 -8.46 2.79 -31.02
CA LYS A 11 -9.16 2.88 -29.73
C LYS A 11 -9.36 1.52 -29.05
N ASN A 12 -9.24 0.41 -29.79
CA ASN A 12 -9.61 -0.92 -29.29
C ASN A 12 -8.43 -1.77 -28.77
N THR A 13 -7.20 -1.28 -28.90
CA THR A 13 -5.98 -1.99 -28.45
C THR A 13 -5.44 -1.50 -27.10
N MET A 14 -5.82 -0.31 -26.62
CA MET A 14 -5.34 0.23 -25.35
C MET A 14 -6.11 -0.23 -24.10
N MET A 15 -7.17 -1.03 -24.24
CA MET A 15 -7.98 -1.55 -23.11
C MET A 15 -7.82 -3.07 -22.88
N LYS A 16 -6.79 -3.71 -23.46
CA LYS A 16 -6.63 -5.19 -23.38
C LYS A 16 -5.79 -5.70 -22.21
N ASP A 17 -5.10 -4.83 -21.48
CA ASP A 17 -4.26 -5.25 -20.35
C ASP A 17 -5.08 -5.31 -19.06
N LYS A 18 -5.78 -6.43 -18.86
CA LYS A 18 -6.46 -6.77 -17.61
C LYS A 18 -5.42 -7.15 -16.54
N LYS A 19 -4.88 -6.17 -15.81
CA LYS A 19 -3.77 -6.37 -14.83
C LYS A 19 -4.18 -6.41 -13.35
N GLY A 20 -5.41 -6.74 -13.00
CA GLY A 20 -5.86 -6.58 -11.61
C GLY A 20 -5.35 -7.57 -10.55
N ILE A 21 -4.71 -8.69 -10.91
CA ILE A 21 -4.22 -9.65 -9.90
C ILE A 21 -2.83 -9.28 -9.36
N VAL A 22 -2.00 -8.63 -10.19
CA VAL A 22 -0.68 -8.15 -9.78
C VAL A 22 -0.79 -7.07 -8.68
N ASP A 23 -1.94 -6.39 -8.62
CA ASP A 23 -2.22 -5.32 -7.69
C ASP A 23 -2.11 -5.74 -6.21
N ILE A 24 -2.53 -6.98 -5.85
CA ILE A 24 -2.47 -7.45 -4.45
C ILE A 24 -1.01 -7.66 -4.01
N ILE A 25 -0.19 -8.30 -4.85
CA ILE A 25 1.23 -8.51 -4.55
C ILE A 25 1.96 -7.18 -4.47
N PHE A 26 1.68 -6.28 -5.41
CA PHE A 26 2.23 -4.92 -5.39
C PHE A 26 1.83 -4.18 -4.12
N PHE A 27 0.56 -4.23 -3.72
CA PHE A 27 0.06 -3.65 -2.47
C PHE A 27 0.84 -4.16 -1.27
N ILE A 28 1.06 -5.48 -1.16
CA ILE A 28 1.78 -6.10 -0.04
C ILE A 28 3.21 -5.57 0.08
N VAL A 29 3.95 -5.55 -1.03
CA VAL A 29 5.35 -5.11 -1.03
C VAL A 29 5.43 -3.60 -0.82
N PHE A 30 4.58 -2.83 -1.50
CA PHE A 30 4.56 -1.38 -1.43
C PHE A 30 4.24 -0.87 -0.02
N MET A 31 3.19 -1.40 0.63
CA MET A 31 2.79 -0.92 1.94
C MET A 31 3.83 -1.22 3.02
N ALA A 32 4.43 -2.42 3.00
CA ALA A 32 5.52 -2.79 3.91
C ALA A 32 6.77 -1.93 3.67
N SER A 33 7.16 -1.74 2.41
CA SER A 33 8.31 -0.89 2.06
C SER A 33 8.10 0.57 2.49
N LEU A 34 6.88 1.08 2.32
CA LEU A 34 6.52 2.44 2.73
C LEU A 34 6.57 2.59 4.26
N ALA A 35 6.14 1.58 5.02
CA ALA A 35 6.22 1.61 6.49
C ALA A 35 7.68 1.62 6.97
N ILE A 36 8.54 0.78 6.38
CA ILE A 36 9.99 0.78 6.68
C ILE A 36 10.63 2.13 6.29
N PHE A 37 10.23 2.70 5.16
CA PHE A 37 10.71 4.00 4.71
C PHE A 37 10.35 5.11 5.72
N ILE A 38 9.12 5.16 6.22
CA ILE A 38 8.69 6.15 7.21
C ILE A 38 9.42 5.94 8.54
N LEU A 39 9.60 4.70 8.98
CA LEU A 39 10.38 4.37 10.18
C LEU A 39 11.82 4.89 10.06
N THR A 40 12.46 4.64 8.92
CA THR A 40 13.82 5.10 8.62
C THR A 40 13.90 6.63 8.57
N LEU A 41 12.90 7.29 7.98
CA LEU A 41 12.83 8.73 7.94
C LEU A 41 12.71 9.34 9.35
N LYS A 42 11.92 8.73 10.24
CA LYS A 42 11.83 9.13 11.65
C LYS A 42 13.18 9.04 12.36
N LEU A 43 13.91 7.94 12.17
CA LEU A 43 15.27 7.79 12.71
C LEU A 43 16.15 8.95 12.24
N ILE A 44 16.25 9.18 10.93
CA ILE A 44 17.13 10.21 10.36
C ILE A 44 16.77 11.59 10.92
N VAL A 45 15.48 11.94 10.94
CA VAL A 45 15.02 13.25 11.40
C VAL A 45 15.22 13.42 12.91
N GLY A 46 15.04 12.35 13.69
CA GLY A 46 15.30 12.33 15.13
C GLY A 46 16.77 12.55 15.47
N GLU A 47 17.68 11.82 14.81
CA GLU A 47 19.13 11.97 15.00
C GLU A 47 19.62 13.35 14.56
N VAL A 48 19.15 13.83 13.40
CA VAL A 48 19.48 15.17 12.90
C VAL A 48 18.97 16.24 13.88
N THR A 49 17.70 16.20 14.27
CA THR A 49 17.13 17.17 15.21
C THR A 49 17.92 17.19 16.53
N THR A 50 18.24 16.01 17.08
CA THR A 50 19.02 15.88 18.32
C THR A 50 20.42 16.45 18.18
N ALA A 51 21.14 16.13 17.10
CA ALA A 51 22.48 16.64 16.85
C ALA A 51 22.50 18.17 16.70
N PHE A 52 21.49 18.75 16.05
CA PHE A 52 21.36 20.19 15.85
C PHE A 52 20.98 20.93 17.14
N LEU A 53 20.07 20.38 17.94
CA LEU A 53 19.66 20.99 19.22
C LEU A 53 20.76 20.93 20.28
N ASN A 54 21.67 19.95 20.20
CA ASN A 54 22.85 19.88 21.05
C ASN A 54 23.94 20.90 20.66
N ASN A 55 23.83 21.57 19.50
CA ASN A 55 24.76 22.61 19.09
C ASN A 55 24.36 23.97 19.71
N PRO A 56 25.21 24.59 20.54
CA PRO A 56 24.87 25.84 21.25
C PRO A 56 24.58 27.02 20.32
N VAL A 57 25.19 27.05 19.12
CA VAL A 57 24.95 28.12 18.14
C VAL A 57 23.51 28.04 17.63
N ILE A 58 23.03 26.83 17.35
CA ILE A 58 21.70 26.59 16.77
C ILE A 58 20.62 26.69 17.84
N ASN A 59 20.87 26.14 19.02
CA ASN A 59 19.94 26.16 20.14
C ASN A 59 19.70 27.58 20.70
N SER A 60 20.60 28.54 20.40
CA SER A 60 20.42 29.95 20.79
C SER A 60 19.38 30.70 19.93
N SER A 61 19.00 30.15 18.78
CA SER A 61 18.02 30.76 17.86
C SER A 61 16.66 30.09 17.99
N GLU A 62 15.69 30.82 18.55
CA GLU A 62 14.30 30.35 18.69
C GLU A 62 13.69 29.92 17.35
N LEU A 63 13.99 30.65 16.26
CA LEU A 63 13.54 30.31 14.91
C LEU A 63 14.10 28.97 14.44
N ALA A 64 15.37 28.67 14.74
CA ALA A 64 16.00 27.41 14.35
C ALA A 64 15.42 26.24 15.14
N VAL A 65 15.26 26.39 16.46
CA VAL A 65 14.65 25.37 17.32
C VAL A 65 13.20 25.12 16.91
N GLY A 66 12.44 26.18 16.61
CA GLY A 66 11.06 26.07 16.13
C GLY A 66 10.96 25.31 14.81
N ALA A 67 11.84 25.59 13.85
CA ALA A 67 11.87 24.90 12.56
C ALA A 67 12.20 23.40 12.71
N LEU A 68 13.17 23.05 13.56
CA LEU A 68 13.54 21.65 13.83
C LEU A 68 12.41 20.89 14.53
N THR A 69 11.80 21.50 15.55
CA THR A 69 10.68 20.90 16.29
C THR A 69 9.48 20.69 15.38
N TYR A 70 9.16 21.67 14.54
CA TYR A 70 8.10 21.54 13.54
C TYR A 70 8.38 20.41 12.55
N GLY A 71 9.62 20.31 12.06
CA GLY A 71 10.06 19.21 11.20
C GLY A 71 9.87 17.83 11.85
N SER A 72 10.28 17.68 13.11
CA SER A 72 10.08 16.44 13.87
C SER A 72 8.58 16.09 14.00
N ASN A 73 7.75 17.07 14.38
CA ASN A 73 6.31 16.88 14.54
C ASN A 73 5.61 16.50 13.23
N LEU A 74 6.06 17.03 12.08
CA LEU A 74 5.52 16.64 10.78
C LEU A 74 5.77 15.17 10.46
N VAL A 75 6.93 14.64 10.79
CA VAL A 75 7.24 13.22 10.54
C VAL A 75 6.42 12.32 11.44
N ASP A 76 6.05 12.77 12.64
CA ASP A 76 5.09 12.05 13.47
C ASP A 76 3.71 11.92 12.85
N GLN A 77 3.31 12.90 12.03
CA GLN A 77 2.04 12.84 11.29
C GLN A 77 2.07 11.85 10.11
N PHE A 78 3.25 11.34 9.71
CA PHE A 78 3.34 10.45 8.56
C PHE A 78 2.69 9.09 8.81
N ASP A 79 2.50 8.67 10.07
CA ASP A 79 1.73 7.45 10.40
C ASP A 79 0.26 7.58 9.93
N TYR A 80 -0.34 8.77 10.12
CA TYR A 80 -1.69 9.06 9.63
C TYR A 80 -1.75 9.10 8.10
N ILE A 81 -0.74 9.70 7.46
CA ILE A 81 -0.65 9.73 5.99
C ILE A 81 -0.55 8.30 5.45
N TRP A 82 0.28 7.47 6.08
CA TRP A 82 0.42 6.05 5.74
C TRP A 82 -0.91 5.32 5.86
N LEU A 83 -1.67 5.54 6.96
CA LEU A 83 -3.00 4.95 7.14
C LEU A 83 -3.98 5.38 6.04
N VAL A 84 -3.98 6.67 5.68
CA VAL A 84 -4.83 7.19 4.59
C VAL A 84 -4.47 6.52 3.26
N ILE A 85 -3.18 6.38 2.96
CA ILE A 85 -2.69 5.69 1.77
C ILE A 85 -3.12 4.21 1.79
N PHE A 86 -2.99 3.53 2.93
CA PHE A 86 -3.41 2.15 3.11
C PHE A 86 -4.90 1.95 2.82
N ILE A 87 -5.77 2.75 3.45
CA ILE A 87 -7.22 2.69 3.22
C ILE A 87 -7.55 3.02 1.76
N GLY A 88 -6.91 4.06 1.21
CA GLY A 88 -7.07 4.45 -0.19
C GLY A 88 -6.69 3.33 -1.16
N PHE A 89 -5.61 2.60 -0.88
CA PHE A 89 -5.19 1.44 -1.66
C PHE A 89 -6.18 0.29 -1.57
N ILE A 90 -6.67 -0.04 -0.37
CA ILE A 90 -7.69 -1.09 -0.21
C ILE A 90 -8.93 -0.74 -1.02
N LEU A 91 -9.45 0.49 -0.88
CA LEU A 91 -10.61 0.95 -1.64
C LEU A 91 -10.32 0.92 -3.15
N GLY A 92 -9.14 1.38 -3.57
CA GLY A 92 -8.70 1.33 -4.96
C GLY A 92 -8.67 -0.09 -5.53
N THR A 93 -8.13 -1.06 -4.79
CA THR A 93 -8.11 -2.48 -5.17
C THR A 93 -9.53 -3.06 -5.24
N LEU A 94 -10.40 -2.74 -4.29
CA LEU A 94 -11.79 -3.20 -4.32
C LEU A 94 -12.56 -2.61 -5.51
N ILE A 95 -12.42 -1.31 -5.78
CA ILE A 95 -13.04 -0.66 -6.95
C ILE A 95 -12.48 -1.26 -8.25
N SER A 96 -11.16 -1.43 -8.35
CA SER A 96 -10.50 -2.08 -9.49
C SER A 96 -11.08 -3.48 -9.73
N SER A 97 -11.26 -4.27 -8.67
CA SER A 97 -11.78 -5.64 -8.76
C SER A 97 -13.18 -5.73 -9.41
N VAL A 98 -14.02 -4.70 -9.19
CA VAL A 98 -15.36 -4.60 -9.77
C VAL A 98 -15.30 -4.42 -11.30
N PHE A 99 -14.25 -3.81 -11.85
CA PHE A 99 -14.13 -3.58 -13.29
C PHE A 99 -13.50 -4.74 -14.07
N ILE A 100 -13.01 -5.78 -13.38
CA ILE A 100 -12.38 -6.92 -14.03
C ILE A 100 -13.46 -7.91 -14.49
N ASP A 101 -13.64 -8.06 -15.80
CA ASP A 101 -14.40 -9.19 -16.34
C ASP A 101 -13.56 -10.47 -16.21
N VAL A 102 -13.88 -11.30 -15.21
CA VAL A 102 -13.17 -12.55 -14.88
C VAL A 102 -13.82 -13.74 -15.59
N HIS A 103 -13.00 -14.57 -16.23
CA HIS A 103 -13.42 -15.88 -16.75
C HIS A 103 -13.31 -16.94 -15.64
N PRO A 104 -14.24 -17.89 -15.49
CA PRO A 104 -14.19 -18.91 -14.41
C PRO A 104 -12.87 -19.71 -14.35
N VAL A 105 -12.21 -19.86 -15.50
CA VAL A 105 -10.90 -20.51 -15.61
C VAL A 105 -9.80 -19.80 -14.80
N PHE A 106 -9.98 -18.52 -14.43
CA PHE A 106 -9.01 -17.80 -13.60
C PHE A 106 -9.14 -18.09 -12.09
N VAL A 107 -10.19 -18.78 -11.63
CA VAL A 107 -10.36 -19.09 -10.20
C VAL A 107 -9.16 -19.86 -9.62
N PRO A 108 -8.68 -20.96 -10.24
CA PRO A 108 -7.54 -21.71 -9.68
C PRO A 108 -6.24 -20.89 -9.69
N ILE A 109 -6.04 -20.06 -10.72
CA ILE A 109 -4.88 -19.15 -10.82
C ILE A 109 -4.91 -18.14 -9.67
N TRP A 110 -6.09 -17.60 -9.37
CA TRP A 110 -6.27 -16.66 -8.26
C TRP A 110 -5.96 -17.31 -6.91
N ILE A 111 -6.38 -18.56 -6.68
CA ILE A 111 -6.09 -19.29 -5.43
C ILE A 111 -4.57 -19.46 -5.26
N ILE A 112 -3.84 -19.80 -6.33
CA ILE A 112 -2.37 -19.92 -6.28
C ILE A 112 -1.73 -18.57 -5.94
N LEU A 113 -2.18 -17.48 -6.58
CA LEU A 113 -1.65 -16.14 -6.33
C LEU A 113 -1.98 -15.63 -4.93
N PHE A 114 -3.14 -16.01 -4.40
CA PHE A 114 -3.53 -15.73 -3.02
C PHE A 114 -2.60 -16.44 -2.02
N MET A 115 -2.28 -17.71 -2.24
CA MET A 115 -1.31 -18.44 -1.41
C MET A 115 0.08 -17.78 -1.44
N ILE A 116 0.55 -17.37 -2.63
CA ILE A 116 1.82 -16.63 -2.76
C ILE A 116 1.76 -15.30 -1.99
N SER A 117 0.63 -14.59 -2.07
CA SER A 117 0.42 -13.32 -1.37
C SER A 117 0.47 -13.48 0.15
N ILE A 118 -0.08 -14.57 0.70
CA ILE A 118 0.03 -14.89 2.14
C ILE A 118 1.49 -15.10 2.54
N VAL A 119 2.25 -15.91 1.77
CA VAL A 119 3.67 -16.17 2.06
C VAL A 119 4.47 -14.88 2.03
N LEU A 120 4.24 -14.02 1.02
CA LEU A 120 4.87 -12.71 0.95
C LEU A 120 4.48 -11.81 2.14
N GLY A 121 3.22 -11.85 2.56
CA GLY A 121 2.75 -11.14 3.74
C GLY A 121 3.49 -11.52 5.02
N VAL A 122 3.71 -12.82 5.23
CA VAL A 122 4.51 -13.32 6.37
C VAL A 122 5.95 -12.83 6.31
N ILE A 123 6.58 -12.93 5.13
CA ILE A 123 7.96 -12.47 4.93
C ILE A 123 8.06 -10.97 5.23
N MET A 124 7.16 -10.16 4.68
CA MET A 124 7.17 -8.70 4.87
C MET A 124 6.88 -8.30 6.32
N ASN A 125 5.99 -9.02 7.01
CA ASN A 125 5.76 -8.82 8.44
C ASN A 125 7.04 -9.06 9.25
N ASN A 126 7.73 -10.18 9.01
CA ASN A 126 8.98 -10.49 9.71
C ASN A 126 10.07 -9.45 9.42
N VAL A 127 10.23 -9.04 8.15
CA VAL A 127 11.19 -8.00 7.78
C VAL A 127 10.88 -6.69 8.53
N TYR A 128 9.62 -6.27 8.57
CA TYR A 128 9.24 -5.08 9.33
C TYR A 128 9.53 -5.25 10.83
N ALA A 129 9.17 -6.40 11.42
CA ALA A 129 9.41 -6.68 12.83
C ALA A 129 10.91 -6.64 13.17
N ASP A 130 11.78 -7.20 12.34
CA ASP A 130 13.23 -7.14 12.52
C ASP A 130 13.74 -5.69 12.51
N PHE A 131 13.22 -4.85 11.61
CA PHE A 131 13.54 -3.43 11.57
C PHE A 131 13.00 -2.67 12.78
N ALA A 132 11.74 -2.89 13.16
CA ALA A 132 11.07 -2.19 14.26
C ALA A 132 11.65 -2.54 15.63
N ASN A 133 12.18 -3.75 15.79
CA ASN A 133 12.79 -4.24 17.03
C ASN A 133 14.31 -3.99 17.11
N ALA A 134 14.93 -3.46 16.06
CA ALA A 134 16.33 -3.04 16.12
C ALA A 134 16.51 -1.98 17.22
N SER A 135 17.59 -2.07 18.01
CA SER A 135 17.80 -1.21 19.18
C SER A 135 17.81 0.29 18.85
N SER A 136 18.28 0.67 17.67
CA SER A 136 18.26 2.06 17.18
C SER A 136 16.89 2.53 16.72
N MET A 137 15.99 1.62 16.37
CA MET A 137 14.66 1.92 15.82
C MET A 137 13.55 1.88 16.87
N LEU A 138 13.78 1.21 18.00
CA LEU A 138 12.76 0.91 19.00
C LEU A 138 12.04 2.16 19.54
N GLN A 139 12.76 3.26 19.75
CA GLN A 139 12.17 4.53 20.18
C GLN A 139 11.30 5.20 19.10
N TYR A 140 11.57 4.93 17.82
CA TYR A 140 10.84 5.50 16.70
C TYR A 140 9.66 4.62 16.27
N SER A 141 9.77 3.30 16.44
CA SER A 141 8.70 2.34 16.15
C SER A 141 7.55 2.46 17.14
N SER A 142 7.80 2.78 18.42
CA SER A 142 6.74 3.00 19.40
C SER A 142 5.80 4.15 19.05
N GLY A 143 6.25 5.12 18.24
CA GLY A 143 5.44 6.23 17.76
C GLY A 143 4.61 5.94 16.50
N GLN A 144 4.64 4.71 15.97
CA GLN A 144 3.94 4.29 14.74
C GLN A 144 2.75 3.39 15.10
N THR A 145 1.69 3.97 15.65
CA THR A 145 0.57 3.19 16.19
C THR A 145 -0.18 2.43 15.10
N PHE A 146 -0.48 3.08 13.97
CA PHE A 146 -1.30 2.47 12.93
C PHE A 146 -0.50 1.51 12.05
N ALA A 147 0.72 1.91 11.65
CA ALA A 147 1.60 1.02 10.89
C ALA A 147 1.92 -0.27 11.66
N ASN A 148 2.27 -0.19 12.95
CA ASN A 148 2.50 -1.39 13.77
C ASN A 148 1.24 -2.27 13.85
N ALA A 149 0.09 -1.68 14.20
CA ALA A 149 -1.15 -2.44 14.36
C ALA A 149 -1.57 -3.19 13.09
N ILE A 150 -1.38 -2.57 11.92
CA ILE A 150 -1.70 -3.20 10.62
C ILE A 150 -0.66 -4.25 10.24
N ILE A 151 0.63 -4.01 10.46
CA ILE A 151 1.69 -4.94 10.04
C ILE A 151 1.75 -6.17 10.98
N GLU A 152 1.52 -6.00 12.28
CA GLU A 152 1.39 -7.14 13.20
C GLU A 152 0.25 -8.09 12.77
N ASN A 153 -0.79 -7.55 12.15
CA ASN A 153 -1.94 -8.29 11.63
C ASN A 153 -1.92 -8.43 10.10
N TYR A 154 -0.75 -8.30 9.46
CA TYR A 154 -0.67 -8.11 8.02
C TYR A 154 -1.26 -9.26 7.22
N VAL A 155 -1.03 -10.49 7.68
CA VAL A 155 -1.57 -11.69 7.05
C VAL A 155 -3.10 -11.70 7.09
N LEU A 156 -3.71 -11.31 8.22
CA LEU A 156 -5.16 -11.24 8.36
C LEU A 156 -5.76 -10.17 7.44
N VAL A 157 -5.09 -9.01 7.33
CA VAL A 157 -5.47 -7.95 6.40
C VAL A 157 -5.44 -8.45 4.95
N ILE A 158 -4.37 -9.12 4.54
CA ILE A 158 -4.23 -9.69 3.19
C ILE A 158 -5.34 -10.70 2.91
N ILE A 159 -5.62 -11.60 3.85
CA ILE A 159 -6.72 -12.56 3.75
C ILE A 159 -8.06 -11.83 3.57
N GLY A 160 -8.33 -10.81 4.37
CA GLY A 160 -9.56 -10.01 4.29
C GLY A 160 -9.72 -9.31 2.94
N VAL A 161 -8.69 -8.58 2.49
CA VAL A 161 -8.70 -7.86 1.21
C VAL A 161 -8.83 -8.82 0.03
N ALA A 162 -8.09 -9.93 0.04
CA ALA A 162 -8.16 -10.92 -1.02
C ALA A 162 -9.54 -11.60 -1.05
N ALA A 163 -10.08 -12.04 0.08
CA ALA A 163 -11.41 -12.65 0.15
C ALA A 163 -12.50 -11.69 -0.34
N LEU A 164 -12.48 -10.42 0.09
CA LEU A 164 -13.41 -9.40 -0.41
C LEU A 164 -13.26 -9.19 -1.92
N SER A 165 -12.03 -9.10 -2.43
CA SER A 165 -11.79 -8.95 -3.87
C SER A 165 -12.34 -10.14 -4.68
N MET A 166 -12.19 -11.37 -4.16
CA MET A 166 -12.74 -12.58 -4.77
C MET A 166 -14.27 -12.53 -4.82
N ILE A 167 -14.92 -12.17 -3.72
CA ILE A 167 -16.38 -12.03 -3.66
C ILE A 167 -16.85 -10.99 -4.67
N LEU A 168 -16.17 -9.86 -4.81
CA LEU A 168 -16.56 -8.81 -5.76
C LEU A 168 -16.36 -9.24 -7.22
N MET A 169 -15.26 -9.93 -7.52
CA MET A 169 -14.97 -10.43 -8.87
C MET A 169 -15.95 -11.50 -9.33
N PHE A 170 -16.27 -12.47 -8.46
CA PHE A 170 -17.14 -13.60 -8.81
C PHE A 170 -18.61 -13.39 -8.45
N GLY A 171 -18.95 -12.42 -7.60
CA GLY A 171 -20.34 -12.06 -7.31
C GLY A 171 -21.07 -11.50 -8.53
N LYS A 172 -20.33 -11.02 -9.53
CA LYS A 172 -20.86 -10.50 -10.80
C LYS A 172 -21.21 -11.58 -11.82
N ILE A 173 -21.56 -12.80 -11.43
CA ILE A 173 -22.03 -13.82 -12.40
C ILE A 173 -23.24 -13.23 -13.15
N LYS A 174 -22.96 -12.68 -14.34
CA LYS A 174 -23.97 -12.21 -15.28
C LYS A 174 -24.74 -13.47 -15.63
N PHE A 175 -26.00 -13.55 -15.21
CA PHE A 175 -26.93 -14.57 -15.69
C PHE A 175 -26.98 -14.47 -17.22
N ALA A 176 -26.11 -15.20 -17.89
CA ALA A 176 -25.89 -15.16 -19.33
C ALA A 176 -27.03 -15.89 -20.10
N GLY A 177 -28.25 -15.85 -19.55
CA GLY A 177 -29.38 -16.66 -20.01
C GLY A 177 -30.65 -15.89 -20.40
N SER A 178 -30.76 -14.57 -20.18
CA SER A 178 -32.05 -13.85 -20.38
C SER A 178 -32.11 -12.94 -21.61
N ARG A 179 -31.51 -13.31 -22.75
CA ARG A 179 -31.72 -12.61 -24.04
C ARG A 179 -32.10 -13.54 -25.20
N ARG A 180 -33.01 -14.48 -24.93
CA ARG A 180 -33.79 -15.16 -25.98
C ARG A 180 -35.20 -15.45 -25.48
N LEU A 181 -36.02 -14.40 -25.35
CA LEU A 181 -37.48 -14.46 -25.49
C LEU A 181 -37.92 -13.19 -26.20
#